data_AF-A0A935AQV8-F1
#
_entry.id   AF-A0A935AQV8-F1
#
_cell.length_a   1.000
_cell.length_b   1.000
_cell.length_c   1.000
_cell.angle_alpha   90.00
_cell.angle_beta   90.00
_cell.angle_gamma   90.00
#
_symmetry.space_group_name_H-M   'P 1'
#
loop_
_entity.id
_entity.type
_entity.pdbx_description
1 polymer ?
#
loop_
_entity_poly.entity_id
_entity_poly.type
_entity_poly.pdbx_seq_one_letter_code
_entity_poly.pdbx_strand_id
1 'polypeptide(L)'
;MSDLKWSYNEFLAFLLIYIAHVDMEFAEEEKAMIKTKFGEDIYEKMFAEFDTMSDYKAYETILYYKGVYIPTQEQKEEIIEKMKTLFDADAEFNIMEKELLHFLDRMM
;
A
#
# COMPACT_ATOMS: atom_id res chain seq x y z
N MET A 1 -11.61 9.87 -20.09
CA MET A 1 -12.04 8.61 -19.44
C MET A 1 -10.76 7.97 -18.99
N SER A 2 -10.46 8.02 -17.70
CA SER A 2 -9.19 7.51 -17.20
C SER A 2 -9.38 6.03 -16.93
N ASP A 3 -8.88 5.18 -17.83
CA ASP A 3 -8.77 3.75 -17.58
C ASP A 3 -7.89 3.56 -16.35
N LEU A 4 -8.51 3.32 -15.19
CA LEU A 4 -7.82 2.95 -13.97
C LEU A 4 -7.03 1.67 -14.26
N LYS A 5 -5.71 1.84 -14.45
CA LYS A 5 -4.82 0.77 -14.87
C LYS A 5 -4.65 -0.28 -13.78
N TRP A 6 -4.77 0.15 -12.51
CA TRP A 6 -4.70 -0.70 -11.33
C TRP A 6 -6.05 -0.74 -10.62
N SER A 7 -6.45 -1.94 -10.24
CA SER A 7 -7.54 -2.17 -9.30
C SER A 7 -7.20 -1.66 -7.90
N TYR A 8 -8.22 -1.52 -7.06
CA TYR A 8 -8.04 -1.11 -5.67
C TYR A 8 -7.06 -2.01 -4.90
N ASN A 9 -7.12 -3.33 -5.12
CA ASN A 9 -6.21 -4.28 -4.47
C ASN A 9 -4.76 -4.14 -4.96
N GLU A 10 -4.55 -3.88 -6.25
CA GLU A 10 -3.23 -3.61 -6.82
C GLU A 10 -2.64 -2.31 -6.27
N PHE A 11 -3.45 -1.25 -6.17
CA PHE A 11 -3.04 0.00 -5.53
C PHE A 11 -2.65 -0.19 -4.07
N LEU A 12 -3.45 -0.94 -3.29
CA LEU A 12 -3.12 -1.24 -1.91
C LEU A 12 -1.82 -2.04 -1.79
N ALA A 13 -1.63 -3.10 -2.59
CA ALA A 13 -0.39 -3.86 -2.60
C ALA A 13 0.82 -2.98 -2.95
N PHE A 14 0.69 -2.10 -3.96
CA PHE A 14 1.73 -1.14 -4.33
C PHE A 14 2.06 -0.15 -3.21
N LEU A 15 1.05 0.36 -2.52
CA LEU A 15 1.21 1.26 -1.38
C LEU A 15 1.98 0.58 -0.24
N LEU A 16 1.64 -0.67 0.08
CA LEU A 16 2.35 -1.44 1.11
C LEU A 16 3.79 -1.76 0.71
N ILE A 17 4.05 -2.09 -0.57
CA ILE A 17 5.40 -2.28 -1.10
C ILE A 17 6.24 -1.00 -0.94
N TYR A 18 5.64 0.15 -1.24
CA TYR A 18 6.31 1.43 -1.06
C TYR A 18 6.65 1.70 0.40
N ILE A 19 5.71 1.48 1.32
CA ILE A 19 5.92 1.67 2.76
C ILE A 19 7.00 0.72 3.28
N ALA A 20 6.94 -0.56 2.94
CA ALA A 20 7.95 -1.57 3.30
C ALA A 20 9.32 -1.32 2.63
N HIS A 21 9.40 -0.45 1.63
CA HIS A 21 10.67 -0.01 1.05
C HIS A 21 11.24 1.22 1.76
N VAL A 22 10.37 2.16 2.16
CA VAL A 22 10.73 3.33 2.97
C VAL A 22 11.16 2.91 4.37
N ASP A 23 10.46 1.93 4.95
CA ASP A 23 10.83 1.27 6.19
C ASP A 23 11.86 0.17 5.89
N MET A 24 13.14 0.55 5.87
CA MET A 24 14.26 -0.34 5.56
C MET A 24 14.46 -1.47 6.60
N GLU A 25 13.74 -1.45 7.72
CA GLU A 25 14.01 -2.28 8.90
C GLU A 25 13.09 -3.51 8.98
N PHE A 26 11.89 -3.48 8.39
CA PHE A 26 10.86 -4.54 8.52
C PHE A 26 10.52 -5.32 7.24
N ALA A 27 11.29 -5.09 6.17
CA ALA A 27 10.93 -5.47 4.82
C ALA A 27 10.75 -6.98 4.51
N GLU A 28 11.20 -7.96 5.31
CA GLU A 28 11.07 -9.39 4.94
C GLU A 28 9.74 -10.02 5.35
N GLU A 29 9.32 -9.84 6.62
CA GLU A 29 8.05 -10.37 7.13
C GLU A 29 6.86 -9.68 6.44
N GLU A 30 6.99 -8.38 6.24
CA GLU A 30 6.02 -7.55 5.54
C GLU A 30 5.75 -8.03 4.09
N LYS A 31 6.81 -8.37 3.35
CA LYS A 31 6.68 -8.91 1.99
C LYS A 31 5.97 -10.25 1.97
N ALA A 32 6.31 -11.15 2.88
CA ALA A 32 5.67 -12.46 2.98
C ALA A 32 4.16 -12.32 3.26
N MET A 33 3.79 -11.34 4.07
CA MET A 33 2.39 -11.09 4.39
C MET A 33 1.62 -10.42 3.24
N ILE A 34 2.21 -9.45 2.53
CA ILE A 34 1.57 -8.86 1.33
C ILE A 34 1.30 -9.97 0.30
N LYS A 35 2.27 -10.86 0.06
CA LYS A 35 2.12 -12.04 -0.80
C LYS A 35 1.00 -12.97 -0.33
N THR A 36 0.89 -13.20 0.97
CA THR A 36 -0.13 -14.08 1.55
C THR A 36 -1.54 -13.47 1.46
N LYS A 37 -1.67 -12.14 1.61
CA LYS A 37 -2.97 -11.45 1.63
C LYS A 37 -3.51 -11.12 0.24
N PHE A 38 -2.67 -10.57 -0.64
CA PHE A 38 -3.06 -10.13 -1.98
C PHE A 38 -2.78 -11.20 -3.05
N GLY A 39 -1.98 -12.21 -2.72
CA GLY A 39 -1.46 -13.18 -3.66
C GLY A 39 -0.09 -12.78 -4.19
N GLU A 40 0.75 -13.78 -4.41
CA GLU A 40 2.10 -13.59 -4.92
C GLU A 40 2.10 -12.92 -6.30
N ASP A 41 1.13 -13.25 -7.17
CA ASP A 41 0.99 -12.63 -8.51
C ASP A 41 0.81 -11.11 -8.46
N ILE A 42 -0.05 -10.61 -7.56
CA ILE A 42 -0.28 -9.16 -7.38
C ILE A 42 0.98 -8.51 -6.82
N TYR A 43 1.59 -9.13 -5.81
CA TYR A 43 2.81 -8.62 -5.22
C TYR A 43 3.94 -8.52 -6.26
N GLU A 44 4.23 -9.59 -7.01
CA GLU A 44 5.29 -9.59 -8.01
C GLU A 44 5.04 -8.58 -9.12
N LYS A 45 3.79 -8.45 -9.56
CA LYS A 45 3.40 -7.47 -10.57
C LYS A 45 3.62 -6.03 -10.08
N MET A 46 3.15 -5.71 -8.88
CA MET A 46 3.29 -4.37 -8.30
C MET A 46 4.74 -4.07 -7.92
N PHE A 47 5.48 -5.07 -7.45
CA PHE A 47 6.90 -4.94 -7.11
C PHE A 47 7.74 -4.70 -8.37
N ALA A 48 7.46 -5.40 -9.47
CA ALA A 48 8.09 -5.14 -10.76
C ALA A 48 7.77 -3.73 -11.28
N GLU A 49 6.51 -3.29 -11.18
CA GLU A 49 6.16 -1.89 -11.51
C GLU A 49 6.93 -0.91 -10.62
N PHE A 50 7.04 -1.17 -9.31
CA PHE A 50 7.80 -0.33 -8.37
C PHE A 50 9.30 -0.30 -8.69
N ASP A 51 9.93 -1.45 -8.93
CA ASP A 51 11.36 -1.60 -9.25
C ASP A 51 11.74 -0.91 -10.56
N THR A 52 10.81 -0.90 -11.54
CA THR A 52 11.00 -0.15 -12.80
C THR A 52 10.77 1.35 -12.66
N MET A 53 10.21 1.81 -11.54
CA MET A 53 9.94 3.21 -11.24
C MET A 53 11.00 3.77 -10.30
N SER A 54 11.32 5.06 -10.44
CA SER A 54 12.11 5.77 -9.43
C SER A 54 11.22 6.14 -8.24
N ASP A 55 11.79 6.33 -7.05
CA ASP A 55 11.06 6.72 -5.83
C ASP A 55 10.07 7.87 -6.06
N TYR A 56 10.50 8.88 -6.82
CA TYR A 56 9.68 10.03 -7.18
C TYR A 56 8.43 9.63 -7.99
N LYS A 57 8.59 8.76 -9.00
CA LYS A 57 7.47 8.28 -9.82
C LYS A 57 6.54 7.39 -9.03
N ALA A 58 7.07 6.53 -8.17
CA ALA A 58 6.27 5.69 -7.29
C ALA A 58 5.40 6.55 -6.37
N TYR A 59 5.99 7.59 -5.78
CA TYR A 59 5.27 8.55 -4.94
C TYR A 59 4.20 9.34 -5.71
N GLU A 60 4.52 9.86 -6.90
CA GLU A 60 3.52 10.53 -7.76
C GLU A 60 2.35 9.60 -8.12
N THR A 61 2.65 8.34 -8.40
CA THR A 61 1.64 7.32 -8.73
C THR A 61 0.72 7.07 -7.54
N ILE A 62 1.28 6.95 -6.33
CA ILE A 62 0.49 6.83 -5.10
C ILE A 62 -0.41 8.05 -4.91
N LEU A 63 0.11 9.27 -5.09
CA LEU A 63 -0.70 10.49 -4.97
C LEU A 63 -1.84 10.55 -5.99
N TYR A 64 -1.58 10.12 -7.22
CA TYR A 64 -2.60 10.04 -8.26
C TYR A 64 -3.72 9.07 -7.87
N TYR A 65 -3.38 7.84 -7.51
CA TYR A 65 -4.37 6.84 -7.12
C TYR A 65 -5.03 7.15 -5.78
N LYS A 66 -4.34 7.80 -4.84
CA LYS A 66 -4.93 8.40 -3.64
C LYS A 66 -6.03 9.40 -4.04
N GLY A 67 -5.79 10.28 -5.00
CA GLY A 67 -6.81 11.21 -5.49
C GLY A 67 -8.05 10.53 -6.10
N VAL A 68 -7.91 9.28 -6.56
CA VAL A 68 -9.00 8.52 -7.17
C VAL A 68 -9.74 7.63 -6.15
N TYR A 69 -8.99 6.91 -5.31
CA TYR A 69 -9.51 5.92 -4.37
C TYR A 69 -9.71 6.49 -2.95
N ILE A 70 -8.97 7.54 -2.58
CA ILE A 70 -8.95 8.16 -1.25
C ILE A 70 -9.03 9.71 -1.32
N PRO A 71 -10.00 10.29 -2.05
CA PRO A 71 -10.08 11.74 -2.21
C PRO A 71 -10.44 12.47 -0.90
N THR A 72 -11.05 11.78 0.07
CA THR A 72 -11.56 12.35 1.32
C THR A 72 -10.95 11.68 2.54
N GLN A 73 -11.01 12.39 3.68
CA GLN A 73 -10.60 11.86 4.98
C GLN A 73 -11.40 10.62 5.39
N GLU A 74 -12.70 10.59 5.13
CA GLU A 74 -13.56 9.42 5.43
C GLU A 74 -13.10 8.16 4.68
N GLN A 75 -12.76 8.29 3.39
CA GLN A 75 -12.22 7.16 2.61
C GLN A 75 -10.87 6.71 3.15
N LYS A 76 -10.02 7.63 3.63
CA LYS A 76 -8.76 7.28 4.31
C LYS A 76 -9.04 6.42 5.53
N GLU A 77 -9.98 6.82 6.37
CA GLU A 77 -10.40 6.06 7.55
C GLU A 77 -10.99 4.70 7.18
N GLU A 78 -11.77 4.60 6.10
CA GLU A 78 -12.26 3.31 5.59
C GLU A 78 -11.12 2.40 5.14
N ILE A 79 -10.09 2.92 4.45
CA ILE A 79 -8.91 2.10 4.09
C ILE A 79 -8.17 1.64 5.33
N ILE A 80 -7.97 2.54 6.29
CA ILE A 80 -7.31 2.22 7.56
C ILE A 80 -8.08 1.14 8.31
N GLU A 81 -9.40 1.25 8.41
CA GLU A 81 -10.25 0.28 9.10
C GLU A 81 -10.30 -1.06 8.37
N LYS A 82 -10.32 -1.02 7.03
CA LYS A 82 -10.28 -2.22 6.20
C LYS A 82 -8.92 -2.92 6.32
N MET A 83 -7.83 -2.16 6.34
CA MET A 83 -6.49 -2.69 6.59
C MET A 83 -6.39 -3.25 8.00
N LYS A 84 -6.84 -2.52 9.03
CA LYS A 84 -7.02 -3.02 10.39
C LYS A 84 -7.72 -4.37 10.40
N THR A 85 -8.89 -4.47 9.77
CA THR A 85 -9.66 -5.72 9.74
C THR A 85 -8.95 -6.85 8.97
N LEU A 86 -8.24 -6.52 7.89
CA LEU A 86 -7.46 -7.49 7.11
C LEU A 86 -6.23 -8.00 7.86
N PHE A 87 -5.67 -7.18 8.75
CA PHE A 87 -4.41 -7.41 9.45
C PHE A 87 -4.57 -7.82 10.93
N ASP A 88 -5.68 -7.49 11.59
CA ASP A 88 -6.00 -7.87 12.98
C ASP A 88 -6.13 -9.40 13.15
N ALA A 89 -6.34 -10.12 12.05
CA ALA A 89 -6.32 -11.59 12.00
C ALA A 89 -4.91 -12.20 12.21
N ASP A 90 -3.84 -11.43 11.96
CA ASP A 90 -2.44 -11.85 12.13
C ASP A 90 -1.79 -10.95 13.20
N ALA A 91 -1.57 -11.48 14.41
CA ALA A 91 -1.15 -10.73 15.60
C ALA A 91 0.20 -9.97 15.48
N GLU A 92 0.90 -10.08 14.36
CA GLU A 92 2.23 -9.50 14.09
C GLU A 92 2.18 -8.12 13.38
N PHE A 93 1.00 -7.67 12.92
CA PHE A 93 0.90 -6.58 11.94
C PHE A 93 0.81 -5.14 12.48
N ASN A 94 1.07 -4.92 13.77
CA ASN A 94 0.89 -3.60 14.41
C ASN A 94 1.80 -2.50 13.81
N ILE A 95 2.93 -2.90 13.21
CA ILE A 95 3.95 -1.96 12.71
C ILE A 95 3.57 -1.42 11.33
N MET A 96 3.30 -2.28 10.34
CA MET A 96 2.92 -1.82 8.99
C MET A 96 1.67 -0.95 9.00
N GLU A 97 0.69 -1.27 9.85
CA GLU A 97 -0.51 -0.43 9.99
C GLU A 97 -0.16 0.99 10.45
N LYS A 98 0.73 1.10 11.44
CA LYS A 98 1.20 2.40 11.92
C LYS A 98 1.97 3.14 10.85
N GLU A 99 2.79 2.46 10.07
CA GLU A 99 3.55 3.08 8.99
C GLU A 99 2.64 3.54 7.84
N LEU A 100 1.65 2.73 7.46
CA LEU A 100 0.59 3.13 6.52
C LEU A 100 -0.15 4.37 7.01
N LEU A 101 -0.54 4.38 8.28
CA LEU A 101 -1.18 5.53 8.92
C LEU A 101 -0.28 6.76 8.88
N HIS A 102 0.97 6.63 9.27
CA HIS A 102 1.96 7.70 9.32
C HIS A 102 2.21 8.27 7.92
N PHE A 103 2.30 7.39 6.92
CA PHE A 103 2.49 7.78 5.52
C PHE A 103 1.26 8.51 4.96
N LEU A 104 0.06 7.98 5.20
CA LEU A 104 -1.20 8.64 4.80
C LEU A 104 -1.44 9.96 5.53
N ASP A 105 -0.92 10.12 6.76
CA ASP A 105 -0.95 11.37 7.51
C ASP A 105 0.02 12.40 6.94
N ARG A 106 1.24 11.99 6.63
CA ARG A 106 2.27 12.85 6.03
C ARG A 106 1.91 13.36 4.63
N MET A 107 1.07 12.62 3.91
CA MET A 107 0.58 12.98 2.57
C MET A 107 -0.68 13.88 2.60
N MET A 108 -1.17 14.30 3.77
CA MET A 108 -2.30 15.21 3.92
C MET A 108 -1.90 16.57 4.48
#